data_AF-A0A317ZLG4-F1
#
_entry.id   AF-A0A317ZLG4-F1
#
_cell.length_a   1.000
_cell.length_b   1.000
_cell.length_c   1.000
_cell.angle_alpha   90.00
_cell.angle_beta   90.00
_cell.angle_gamma   90.00
#
_symmetry.space_group_name_H-M   'P 1'
#
loop_
_entity.id
_entity.type
_entity.pdbx_description
1 polymer ?
#
loop_
_entity_poly.entity_id
_entity_poly.type
_entity_poly.pdbx_seq_one_letter_code
_entity_poly.pdbx_strand_id
1 'polypeptide(L)'
;MIGITVVPAAFILPVFLDDSNKPQFIVPGSHEFEVGESARYYLWNDHQTVFEGKSYDRSESLPDEVSITIRDEAGQTLPFTPNTSIYSTVGNSIKNSIGYVDVPEPGLVSVNVSGSFEPRVFSFSEFGFLSFLGKIFAAIGLSALFALAGLGIAIWGIVRLARESNERPPDAVA
;
A
#
# COMPACT_ATOMS: atom_id res chain seq x y z
N MET A 1 29.21 -22.29 3.07
CA MET A 1 27.90 -22.81 2.64
C MET A 1 26.96 -21.62 2.49
N ILE A 2 26.50 -21.34 1.27
CA ILE A 2 25.55 -20.25 1.00
C ILE A 2 24.16 -20.83 1.33
N GLY A 3 23.58 -20.40 2.45
CA GLY A 3 22.23 -20.80 2.82
C GLY A 3 21.23 -20.15 1.88
N ILE A 4 20.65 -20.93 0.98
CA ILE A 4 19.51 -20.50 0.17
C ILE A 4 18.30 -20.49 1.10
N THR A 5 17.91 -19.31 1.59
CA THR A 5 16.64 -19.14 2.29
C THR A 5 15.52 -19.31 1.27
N VAL A 6 14.94 -20.51 1.22
CA VAL A 6 13.74 -20.79 0.42
C VAL A 6 12.57 -20.12 1.11
N VAL A 7 12.32 -18.86 0.80
CA VAL A 7 11.05 -18.21 1.16
C VAL A 7 9.98 -18.89 0.31
N PRO A 8 8.96 -19.56 0.90
CA PRO A 8 7.94 -20.24 0.11
C PRO A 8 7.24 -19.23 -0.79
N ALA A 9 7.13 -19.52 -2.09
CA ALA A 9 6.48 -18.65 -3.08
C ALA A 9 5.05 -18.23 -2.65
N ALA A 10 4.38 -19.05 -1.85
CA ALA A 10 3.07 -18.78 -1.26
C ALA A 10 3.03 -17.51 -0.36
N PHE A 11 4.15 -17.09 0.24
CA PHE A 11 4.21 -15.88 1.06
C PHE A 11 4.52 -14.61 0.25
N ILE A 12 5.12 -14.74 -0.93
CA ILE A 12 5.48 -13.60 -1.79
C ILE A 12 4.27 -13.18 -2.65
N LEU A 13 3.48 -14.15 -3.10
CA LEU A 13 2.33 -13.93 -3.98
C LEU A 13 1.31 -12.87 -3.51
N PRO A 14 0.81 -12.87 -2.25
CA PRO A 14 -0.23 -11.93 -1.86
C PRO A 14 0.26 -10.48 -1.75
N VAL A 15 1.57 -10.22 -1.69
CA VAL A 15 2.13 -8.86 -1.58
C VAL A 15 2.12 -8.11 -2.91
N PHE A 16 2.10 -8.81 -4.05
CA PHE A 16 2.13 -8.20 -5.38
C PHE A 16 0.76 -8.17 -6.10
N LEU A 17 -0.29 -8.73 -5.50
CA LEU A 17 -1.61 -8.88 -6.12
C LEU A 17 -2.65 -7.84 -5.65
N ASP A 18 -2.30 -6.96 -4.71
CA ASP A 18 -3.23 -6.02 -4.06
C ASP A 18 -3.15 -4.58 -4.61
N ASP A 19 -2.73 -4.42 -5.88
CA ASP A 19 -2.47 -3.10 -6.49
C ASP A 19 -3.55 -2.63 -7.49
N SER A 20 -4.56 -3.45 -7.80
CA SER A 20 -5.33 -3.29 -9.05
C SER A 20 -6.71 -2.64 -8.95
N ASN A 21 -7.25 -2.33 -7.77
CA ASN A 21 -8.64 -1.87 -7.66
C ASN A 21 -8.82 -0.57 -6.88
N LYS A 22 -7.91 0.40 -7.07
CA LYS A 22 -8.27 1.79 -6.74
C LYS A 22 -9.15 2.32 -7.87
N PRO A 23 -10.39 2.75 -7.60
CA PRO A 23 -11.31 3.18 -8.64
C PRO A 23 -10.73 4.43 -9.33
N GLN A 24 -10.36 4.23 -10.59
CA GLN A 24 -9.84 5.26 -11.50
C GLN A 24 -10.97 5.73 -12.41
N PHE A 25 -10.92 7.01 -12.80
CA PHE A 25 -11.93 7.64 -13.63
C PHE A 25 -11.33 8.75 -14.50
N ILE A 26 -11.96 9.00 -15.65
CA ILE A 26 -11.53 10.04 -16.57
C ILE A 26 -12.17 11.38 -16.17
N VAL A 27 -11.35 12.44 -16.18
CA VAL A 27 -11.78 13.83 -15.94
C VAL A 27 -11.41 14.72 -17.13
N PRO A 28 -12.14 15.82 -17.39
CA PRO A 28 -13.32 16.33 -16.67
C PRO A 28 -14.52 15.39 -16.68
N GLY A 29 -15.28 15.34 -15.58
CA GLY A 29 -16.42 14.43 -15.40
C GLY A 29 -16.88 14.31 -13.94
N SER A 30 -17.98 13.59 -13.73
CA SER A 30 -18.51 13.26 -12.41
C SER A 30 -18.52 11.76 -12.22
N HIS A 31 -18.10 11.29 -11.04
CA HIS A 31 -18.08 9.87 -10.69
C HIS A 31 -18.49 9.68 -9.23
N GLU A 32 -19.15 8.56 -8.95
CA GLU A 32 -19.58 8.20 -7.60
C GLU A 32 -18.70 7.07 -7.07
N PHE A 33 -18.34 7.17 -5.80
CA PHE A 33 -17.50 6.20 -5.11
C PHE A 33 -18.25 5.73 -3.87
N GLU A 34 -18.27 4.42 -3.67
CA GLU A 34 -18.68 3.83 -2.41
C GLU A 34 -17.49 3.88 -1.43
N VAL A 35 -17.67 4.58 -0.32
CA VAL A 35 -16.70 4.70 0.76
C VAL A 35 -17.19 3.89 1.95
N GLY A 36 -16.43 2.85 2.30
CA GLY A 36 -16.84 1.88 3.32
C GLY A 36 -16.54 2.30 4.77
N GLU A 37 -15.71 3.33 4.98
CA GLU A 37 -15.26 3.74 6.31
C GLU A 37 -15.20 5.26 6.45
N SER A 38 -15.39 5.73 7.69
CA SER A 38 -15.14 7.14 8.06
C SER A 38 -13.64 7.38 8.09
N ALA A 39 -13.09 7.96 7.02
CA ALA A 39 -11.66 8.15 6.86
C ALA A 39 -11.31 9.35 5.98
N ARG A 40 -10.00 9.60 5.87
CA ARG A 40 -9.46 10.59 4.95
C ARG A 40 -9.26 9.98 3.57
N TYR A 41 -9.95 10.51 2.58
CA TYR A 41 -9.84 10.11 1.19
C TYR A 41 -9.05 11.13 0.40
N TYR A 42 -8.14 10.64 -0.43
CA TYR A 42 -7.29 11.45 -1.28
C TYR A 42 -7.76 11.36 -2.72
N LEU A 43 -7.78 12.51 -3.38
CA LEU A 43 -7.91 12.61 -4.81
C LEU A 43 -6.52 12.66 -5.43
N TRP A 44 -6.26 11.80 -6.40
CA TRP A 44 -4.96 11.63 -7.03
C TRP A 44 -5.03 11.99 -8.52
N ASN A 45 -3.95 12.57 -9.03
CA ASN A 45 -3.66 12.73 -10.44
C ASN A 45 -2.75 11.57 -10.89
N ASP A 46 -3.33 10.54 -11.50
CA ASP A 46 -2.63 9.39 -12.08
C ASP A 46 -2.02 9.80 -13.43
N HIS A 47 -0.97 10.62 -13.37
CA HIS A 47 -0.41 11.31 -14.53
C HIS A 47 0.40 10.39 -15.45
N GLN A 48 0.86 9.25 -14.95
CA GLN A 48 1.41 8.17 -15.76
C GLN A 48 0.69 6.87 -15.39
N THR A 49 -0.17 6.35 -16.26
CA THR A 49 -0.94 5.11 -15.97
C THR A 49 -1.45 4.45 -17.26
N VAL A 50 -1.95 3.22 -17.15
CA VAL A 50 -2.73 2.56 -18.22
C VAL A 50 -4.14 2.39 -17.72
N PHE A 51 -5.11 2.99 -18.40
CA PHE A 51 -6.53 2.93 -18.05
C PHE A 51 -7.33 2.54 -19.30
N GLU A 52 -8.21 1.52 -19.15
CA GLU A 52 -9.01 0.97 -20.26
C GLU A 52 -8.19 0.62 -21.52
N GLY A 53 -6.99 0.06 -21.33
CA GLY A 53 -6.09 -0.32 -22.42
C GLY A 53 -5.41 0.85 -23.14
N LYS A 54 -5.59 2.08 -22.66
CA LYS A 54 -4.91 3.28 -23.17
C LYS A 54 -3.85 3.75 -22.19
N SER A 55 -2.68 4.11 -22.72
CA SER A 55 -1.63 4.75 -21.94
C SER A 55 -1.95 6.23 -21.77
N TYR A 56 -1.94 6.70 -20.54
CA TYR A 56 -2.05 8.11 -20.18
C TYR A 56 -0.70 8.56 -19.65
N ASP A 57 -0.14 9.57 -20.30
CA ASP A 57 1.08 10.27 -19.91
C ASP A 57 0.79 11.77 -20.03
N ARG A 58 0.71 12.43 -18.88
CA ARG A 58 0.27 13.82 -18.72
C ARG A 58 1.18 14.52 -17.71
N SER A 59 1.14 15.85 -17.71
CA SER A 59 1.89 16.63 -16.72
C SER A 59 1.47 16.25 -15.29
N GLU A 60 2.45 16.13 -14.40
CA GLU A 60 2.27 16.00 -12.96
C GLU A 60 1.47 17.18 -12.38
N SER A 61 1.68 18.38 -12.92
CA SER A 61 0.94 19.59 -12.55
C SER A 61 -0.50 19.57 -13.08
N LEU A 62 -1.42 20.09 -12.25
CA LEU A 62 -2.79 20.33 -12.66
C LEU A 62 -2.88 21.54 -13.59
N PRO A 63 -3.80 21.50 -14.59
CA PRO A 63 -4.17 22.68 -15.36
C PRO A 63 -4.74 23.80 -14.48
N ASP A 64 -4.53 25.06 -14.89
CA ASP A 64 -4.93 26.24 -14.10
C ASP A 64 -6.45 26.36 -13.89
N GLU A 65 -7.25 25.80 -14.80
CA GLU A 65 -8.72 25.94 -14.81
C GLU A 65 -9.47 24.73 -14.21
N VAL A 66 -8.82 23.98 -13.31
CA VAL A 66 -9.47 22.82 -12.66
C VAL A 66 -10.32 23.27 -11.48
N SER A 67 -11.59 22.86 -11.48
CA SER A 67 -12.52 22.98 -10.35
C SER A 67 -12.92 21.59 -9.86
N ILE A 68 -12.78 21.36 -8.55
CA ILE A 68 -13.09 20.07 -7.91
C ILE A 68 -14.19 20.31 -6.88
N THR A 69 -15.22 19.48 -6.92
CA THR A 69 -16.30 19.49 -5.94
C THR A 69 -16.58 18.06 -5.51
N ILE A 70 -16.57 17.82 -4.19
CA ILE A 70 -16.87 16.52 -3.61
C ILE A 70 -18.10 16.67 -2.74
N ARG A 71 -19.07 15.77 -2.90
CA ARG A 71 -20.32 15.75 -2.12
C ARG A 71 -20.57 14.40 -1.49
N ASP A 72 -21.15 14.39 -0.31
CA ASP A 72 -21.65 13.16 0.31
C ASP A 72 -23.01 12.71 -0.27
N GLU A 73 -23.53 11.62 0.25
CA GLU A 73 -24.81 11.02 -0.15
C GLU A 73 -26.00 11.97 0.12
N ALA A 74 -25.90 12.83 1.14
CA ALA A 74 -26.89 13.86 1.41
C ALA A 74 -26.79 15.05 0.44
N GLY A 75 -25.79 15.06 -0.44
CA GLY A 75 -25.51 16.14 -1.38
C GLY A 75 -24.78 17.34 -0.76
N GLN A 76 -24.32 17.24 0.48
CA GLN A 76 -23.53 18.27 1.15
C GLN A 76 -22.12 18.29 0.58
N THR A 77 -21.63 19.49 0.24
CA THR A 77 -20.24 19.65 -0.22
C THR A 77 -19.28 19.44 0.94
N LEU A 78 -18.38 18.48 0.77
CA LEU A 78 -17.33 18.20 1.74
C LEU A 78 -16.13 19.15 1.53
N PRO A 79 -15.49 19.66 2.61
CA PRO A 79 -14.33 20.54 2.49
C PRO A 79 -13.14 19.84 1.84
N PHE A 80 -12.73 20.32 0.67
CA PHE A 80 -11.54 19.82 -0.02
C PHE A 80 -10.30 20.60 0.39
N THR A 81 -9.29 19.91 0.91
CA THR A 81 -8.01 20.49 1.31
C THR A 81 -6.93 20.15 0.28
N PRO A 82 -6.39 21.14 -0.45
CA PRO A 82 -5.29 20.92 -1.38
C PRO A 82 -4.07 20.33 -0.67
N ASN A 83 -3.47 19.31 -1.27
CA ASN A 83 -2.25 18.69 -0.78
C ASN A 83 -1.56 17.99 -1.95
N THR A 84 -0.43 18.54 -2.40
CA THR A 84 0.37 18.02 -3.51
C THR A 84 1.69 17.40 -3.07
N SER A 85 1.88 17.17 -1.76
CA SER A 85 3.15 16.71 -1.21
C SER A 85 3.31 15.18 -1.24
N ILE A 86 2.29 14.44 -1.66
CA ILE A 86 2.31 12.98 -1.62
C ILE A 86 2.39 12.45 -3.05
N TYR A 87 3.40 11.63 -3.31
CA TYR A 87 3.55 10.89 -4.55
C TYR A 87 3.54 9.39 -4.26
N SER A 88 3.08 8.61 -5.23
CA SER A 88 3.04 7.15 -5.15
C SER A 88 3.44 6.57 -6.49
N THR A 89 4.41 5.66 -6.48
CA THR A 89 4.85 4.90 -7.65
C THR A 89 4.61 3.44 -7.38
N VAL A 90 3.80 2.82 -8.23
CA VAL A 90 3.42 1.41 -8.13
C VAL A 90 3.50 0.79 -9.53
N GLY A 91 4.45 -0.12 -9.71
CA GLY A 91 4.72 -0.72 -11.03
C GLY A 91 5.02 0.37 -12.07
N ASN A 92 4.17 0.44 -13.10
CA ASN A 92 4.27 1.43 -14.18
C ASN A 92 3.28 2.61 -14.03
N SER A 93 2.69 2.77 -12.84
CA SER A 93 1.77 3.84 -12.50
C SER A 93 2.43 4.83 -11.53
N ILE A 94 2.38 6.11 -11.88
CA ILE A 94 2.84 7.22 -11.05
C ILE A 94 1.66 8.16 -10.82
N LYS A 95 1.42 8.50 -9.55
CA LYS A 95 0.36 9.41 -9.16
C LYS A 95 0.80 10.38 -8.08
N ASN A 96 0.21 11.56 -8.14
CA ASN A 96 0.40 12.63 -7.17
C ASN A 96 -0.91 12.98 -6.50
N SER A 97 -0.86 13.30 -5.21
CA SER A 97 -2.03 13.82 -4.53
C SER A 97 -2.38 15.20 -5.07
N ILE A 98 -3.67 15.44 -5.25
CA ILE A 98 -4.22 16.77 -5.54
C ILE A 98 -4.63 17.42 -4.20
N GLY A 99 -5.25 16.62 -3.36
CA GLY A 99 -5.75 17.00 -2.06
C GLY A 99 -6.53 15.88 -1.42
N TYR A 100 -7.19 16.19 -0.32
CA TYR A 100 -7.96 15.23 0.44
C TYR A 100 -9.26 15.84 0.97
N VAL A 101 -10.13 14.94 1.38
CA VAL A 101 -11.38 15.22 2.06
C VAL A 101 -11.50 14.25 3.24
N ASP A 102 -12.01 14.73 4.36
CA ASP A 102 -12.37 13.90 5.49
C ASP A 102 -13.84 13.49 5.33
N VAL A 103 -14.09 12.20 5.14
CA VAL A 103 -15.43 11.63 4.98
C VAL A 103 -15.90 11.13 6.36
N PRO A 104 -16.93 11.74 6.96
CA PRO A 104 -17.33 11.44 8.34
C PRO A 104 -18.15 10.16 8.50
N GLU A 105 -18.82 9.72 7.44
CA GLU A 105 -19.72 8.57 7.46
C GLU A 105 -19.54 7.73 6.18
N PRO A 106 -19.61 6.40 6.28
CA PRO A 106 -19.58 5.54 5.10
C PRO A 106 -20.84 5.77 4.25
N GLY A 107 -20.69 5.69 2.93
CA GLY A 107 -21.79 5.96 1.99
C GLY A 107 -21.32 6.23 0.57
N LEU A 108 -22.19 6.82 -0.24
CA LEU A 108 -21.83 7.27 -1.58
C LEU A 108 -21.23 8.67 -1.54
N VAL A 109 -20.12 8.86 -2.25
CA VAL A 109 -19.48 10.16 -2.43
C VAL A 109 -19.37 10.48 -3.91
N SER A 110 -19.88 11.64 -4.31
CA SER A 110 -19.80 12.14 -5.68
C SER A 110 -18.61 13.09 -5.83
N VAL A 111 -17.71 12.78 -6.76
CA VAL A 111 -16.58 13.63 -7.14
C VAL A 111 -16.84 14.19 -8.52
N ASN A 112 -16.94 15.51 -8.62
CA ASN A 112 -17.08 16.23 -9.87
C ASN A 112 -15.84 17.08 -10.12
N VAL A 113 -15.24 16.90 -11.29
CA VAL A 113 -14.08 17.65 -11.75
C VAL A 113 -14.45 18.33 -13.06
N SER A 114 -14.37 19.65 -13.09
CA SER A 114 -14.67 20.47 -14.26
C SER A 114 -13.49 21.37 -14.65
N GLY A 115 -13.48 21.81 -15.90
CA GLY A 115 -12.45 22.68 -16.47
C GLY A 115 -12.26 22.43 -17.98
N SER A 116 -11.50 23.30 -18.64
CA SER A 116 -11.17 23.16 -20.06
C SER A 116 -9.75 22.63 -20.23
N PHE A 117 -9.58 21.31 -20.15
CA PHE A 117 -8.28 20.67 -20.30
C PHE A 117 -8.40 19.28 -20.95
N GLU A 118 -7.27 18.75 -21.42
CA GLU A 118 -7.23 17.40 -22.00
C GLU A 118 -7.63 16.33 -20.99
N PRO A 119 -8.30 15.25 -21.42
CA PRO A 119 -8.68 14.16 -20.53
C PRO A 119 -7.49 13.61 -19.72
N ARG A 120 -7.71 13.44 -18.42
CA ARG A 120 -6.74 12.90 -17.44
C ARG A 120 -7.39 11.79 -16.64
N VAL A 121 -6.57 10.93 -16.05
CA VAL A 121 -7.04 9.85 -15.17
C VAL A 121 -6.80 10.27 -13.73
N PHE A 122 -7.86 10.34 -12.95
CA PHE A 122 -7.80 10.57 -11.51
C PHE A 122 -8.20 9.29 -10.78
N SER A 123 -7.83 9.18 -9.51
CA SER A 123 -8.34 8.15 -8.61
C SER A 123 -8.73 8.74 -7.27
N PHE A 124 -9.73 8.13 -6.62
CA PHE A 124 -10.20 8.53 -5.31
C PHE A 124 -10.02 7.34 -4.36
N SER A 125 -9.16 7.48 -3.35
CA SER A 125 -8.86 6.38 -2.44
C SER A 125 -8.36 6.84 -1.09
N GLU A 126 -8.60 6.02 -0.07
CA GLU A 126 -8.04 6.20 1.26
C GLU A 126 -6.50 6.07 1.22
N PHE A 127 -5.82 6.87 2.03
CA PHE A 127 -4.40 6.68 2.29
C PHE A 127 -4.23 5.70 3.45
N GLY A 128 -4.17 4.41 3.13
CA GLY A 128 -4.04 3.31 4.10
C GLY A 128 -2.67 3.21 4.78
N PHE A 129 -2.13 4.33 5.30
CA PHE A 129 -0.83 4.36 5.96
C PHE A 129 -0.79 3.52 7.23
N LEU A 130 -1.87 3.52 8.02
CA LEU A 130 -1.95 2.71 9.25
C LEU A 130 -1.95 1.21 8.92
N SER A 131 -2.73 0.79 7.93
CA SER A 131 -2.73 -0.59 7.43
C SER A 131 -1.36 -0.99 6.88
N PHE A 132 -0.67 -0.08 6.19
CA PHE A 132 0.70 -0.29 5.72
C PHE A 132 1.70 -0.44 6.89
N LEU A 133 1.66 0.45 7.88
CA LEU A 133 2.49 0.36 9.08
C LEU A 133 2.23 -0.93 9.85
N GLY A 134 0.96 -1.32 10.01
CA GLY A 134 0.56 -2.57 10.65
C GLY A 134 1.19 -3.79 9.98
N LYS A 135 1.18 -3.83 8.63
CA LYS A 135 1.85 -4.89 7.85
C LYS A 135 3.37 -4.92 8.10
N ILE A 136 4.04 -3.76 8.15
CA ILE A 136 5.48 -3.67 8.46
C ILE A 136 5.78 -4.16 9.87
N PHE A 137 5.06 -3.68 10.88
CA PHE A 137 5.28 -4.10 12.27
C PHE A 137 4.99 -5.58 12.47
N ALA A 138 3.97 -6.13 11.80
CA ALA A 138 3.70 -7.56 11.80
C ALA A 138 4.87 -8.37 11.21
N ALA A 139 5.42 -7.93 10.06
CA ALA A 139 6.57 -8.58 9.43
C ALA A 139 7.82 -8.54 10.32
N ILE A 140 8.13 -7.39 10.92
CA ILE A 140 9.24 -7.23 11.86
C ILE A 140 9.04 -8.11 13.08
N GLY A 141 7.87 -8.07 13.71
CA GLY A 141 7.54 -8.91 14.87
C GLY A 141 7.69 -10.40 14.58
N LEU A 142 7.20 -10.85 13.42
CA LEU A 142 7.33 -12.24 12.99
C LEU A 142 8.79 -12.65 12.75
N SER A 143 9.58 -11.78 12.10
CA SER A 143 11.02 -12.04 11.91
C SER A 143 11.79 -12.13 13.23
N ALA A 144 11.45 -11.28 14.21
CA ALA A 144 12.05 -11.31 15.53
C ALA A 144 11.71 -12.62 16.28
N LEU A 145 10.47 -13.09 16.18
CA LEU A 145 10.07 -14.39 16.74
C LEU A 145 10.87 -15.55 16.15
N PHE A 146 11.05 -15.59 14.83
CA PHE A 146 11.88 -16.61 14.19
C PHE A 146 13.35 -16.53 14.59
N ALA A 147 13.90 -15.32 14.73
CA ALA A 147 15.27 -15.12 15.21
C ALA A 147 15.46 -15.66 16.63
N LEU A 148 14.51 -15.38 17.54
CA LEU A 148 14.54 -15.88 18.91
C LEU A 148 14.37 -17.40 18.98
N ALA A 149 13.45 -17.97 18.19
CA ALA A 149 13.28 -19.41 18.11
C ALA A 149 14.54 -20.11 17.59
N GLY A 150 15.15 -19.57 16.52
CA GLY A 150 16.41 -20.08 15.98
C GLY A 150 17.56 -20.01 16.98
N LEU A 151 17.67 -18.92 17.74
CA LEU A 151 18.66 -18.77 18.81
C LEU A 151 18.45 -19.82 19.91
N GLY A 152 17.19 -20.05 20.32
CA GLY A 152 16.85 -21.08 21.30
C GLY A 152 17.25 -22.49 20.86
N ILE A 153 16.98 -22.84 19.59
CA ILE A 153 17.38 -24.13 19.01
C ILE A 153 18.91 -24.25 18.94
N ALA A 154 19.62 -23.18 18.55
CA ALA A 154 21.07 -23.19 18.46
C ALA A 154 21.74 -23.39 19.83
N ILE A 155 21.28 -22.66 20.86
CA ILE A 155 21.75 -22.82 22.24
C ILE A 155 21.49 -24.24 22.73
N TRP A 156 20.28 -24.75 22.51
CA TRP A 156 19.91 -26.12 22.88
C TRP A 156 20.80 -27.17 22.20
N GLY A 157 21.09 -27.02 20.90
CA GLY A 157 21.97 -27.89 20.14
C GLY A 157 23.41 -27.93 20.67
N ILE A 158 23.98 -26.76 21.02
CA ILE A 158 25.33 -26.66 21.60
C ILE A 158 25.38 -27.35 22.96
N VAL A 159 24.39 -27.11 23.84
CA VAL A 159 24.32 -27.74 25.16
C VAL A 159 24.24 -29.25 25.06
N ARG A 160 23.46 -29.78 24.12
CA ARG A 160 23.33 -31.22 23.90
C ARG A 160 24.66 -31.83 23.43
N LEU A 161 25.33 -31.22 22.45
CA LEU A 161 26.61 -31.70 21.94
C LEU A 161 27.71 -31.70 23.02
N ALA A 162 27.74 -30.66 23.86
CA ALA A 162 28.69 -30.56 24.97
C ALA A 162 28.50 -31.67 26.00
N ARG A 163 27.24 -32.02 26.33
CA ARG A 163 26.93 -33.13 27.26
C ARG A 163 27.39 -34.48 26.70
N GLU A 164 27.07 -34.77 25.44
CA GLU A 164 27.47 -36.02 24.78
C GLU A 164 29.01 -36.16 24.67
N SER A 165 29.75 -35.06 24.52
CA SER A 165 31.22 -35.08 24.48
C SER A 165 31.87 -35.39 25.84
N ASN A 166 31.23 -35.03 26.95
CA ASN A 166 31.76 -35.21 28.30
C ASN A 166 31.53 -36.63 28.84
N GLU A 167 30.59 -37.38 28.25
CA GLU A 167 30.28 -38.77 28.61
C GLU A 167 31.11 -39.80 27.81
N ARG A 168 32.02 -39.35 26.92
CA ARG A 168 32.91 -40.25 26.17
C ARG A 168 34.04 -40.75 27.09
N PRO A 169 34.13 -42.05 27.42
CA PRO A 169 35.17 -42.55 28.32
C PRO A 169 36.58 -42.40 27.72
N PRO A 170 37.64 -42.25 28.54
CA PRO A 170 39.02 -42.04 28.06
C PRO A 170 39.65 -43.21 27.29
N ASP A 171 38.96 -44.34 27.13
CA ASP A 171 39.58 -45.62 26.80
C ASP A 171 39.14 -46.16 25.42
N ALA A 172 39.19 -45.33 24.38
CA ALA A 172 38.98 -45.76 22.99
C ALA A 172 40.07 -45.19 22.06
N VAL A 173 41.33 -45.37 22.46
CA VAL A 173 42.49 -45.25 21.58
C VAL A 173 43.33 -46.51 21.77
N ALA A 174 43.16 -47.47 20.86
CA ALA A 174 44.07 -48.58 20.60
C ALA A 174 44.25 -48.67 19.09
#